data_AF-P0DP97-F1
#
_entry.id   AF-P0DP97-F1
#
_cell.length_a   1.000
_cell.length_b   1.000
_cell.length_c   1.000
_cell.angle_alpha   90.00
_cell.angle_beta   90.00
_cell.angle_gamma   90.00
#
_symmetry.space_group_name_H-M   'P 1'
#
loop_
_entity.id
_entity.type
_entity.pdbx_description
1 polymer ?
#
loop_
_entity_poly.entity_id
_entity_poly.type
_entity_poly.pdbx_seq_one_letter_code
_entity_poly.pdbx_strand_id
1 'polypeptide(L)' 'DCLKFGWKCNPRNDKCCSGLKCGSNHNWCKLHL' A
#
# COMPACT_ATOMS: atom_id res chain seq x y z
N ASP A 1 -11.83 -6.11 -2.25
CA ASP A 1 -11.55 -4.89 -1.49
C ASP A 1 -10.05 -4.62 -1.53
N CYS A 2 -9.61 -3.39 -1.76
CA CYS A 2 -8.19 -3.01 -1.82
C CYS A 2 -7.94 -1.80 -0.90
N LEU A 3 -6.73 -1.72 -0.35
CA LEU A 3 -6.32 -0.68 0.59
C LEU A 3 -6.07 0.64 -0.17
N LYS A 4 -6.73 1.70 0.29
CA LYS A 4 -6.63 3.05 -0.29
C LYS A 4 -5.34 3.76 0.16
N PHE A 5 -5.05 4.89 -0.44
CA PHE A 5 -3.88 5.71 -0.09
C PHE A 5 -3.87 6.03 1.42
N GLY A 6 -2.71 5.91 2.06
CA GLY A 6 -2.51 6.15 3.49
C GLY A 6 -2.97 5.02 4.41
N TRP A 7 -3.65 3.99 3.90
CA TRP A 7 -4.08 2.87 4.72
C TRP A 7 -2.92 1.97 5.10
N LYS A 8 -2.94 1.46 6.33
CA LYS A 8 -1.95 0.48 6.80
C LYS A 8 -2.00 -0.77 5.94
N CYS A 9 -0.83 -1.22 5.48
CA CYS A 9 -0.66 -2.37 4.60
C CYS A 9 0.49 -3.25 5.11
N ASN A 10 0.65 -4.43 4.49
CA ASN A 10 1.76 -5.32 4.77
C ASN A 10 2.61 -5.48 3.49
N PRO A 11 3.91 -5.12 3.48
CA PRO A 11 4.73 -5.25 2.27
C PRO A 11 4.93 -6.70 1.82
N ARG A 12 4.73 -7.68 2.71
CA ARG A 12 4.73 -9.11 2.36
C ARG A 12 3.44 -9.60 1.70
N ASN A 13 2.36 -8.83 1.84
CA ASN A 13 1.04 -9.15 1.29
C ASN A 13 0.38 -7.84 0.85
N ASP A 14 0.88 -7.30 -0.26
CA ASP A 14 0.42 -6.04 -0.81
C ASP A 14 -1.04 -6.18 -1.26
N LYS A 15 -1.92 -5.45 -0.60
CA LYS A 15 -3.35 -5.36 -0.93
C LYS A 15 -3.74 -3.95 -1.34
N CYS A 16 -2.77 -3.10 -1.70
CA CYS A 16 -3.05 -1.74 -2.10
C CYS A 16 -3.82 -1.72 -3.43
N CYS A 17 -4.68 -0.72 -3.63
CA CYS A 17 -5.38 -0.55 -4.90
C CYS A 17 -4.40 -0.26 -6.04
N SER A 18 -4.82 -0.48 -7.29
CA SER A 18 -4.02 -0.14 -8.47
C SER A 18 -3.54 1.32 -8.43
N GLY A 19 -2.26 1.55 -8.79
CA GLY A 19 -1.57 2.85 -8.64
C GLY A 19 -0.97 3.09 -7.25
N LEU A 20 -1.20 2.20 -6.29
CA LEU A 20 -0.61 2.24 -4.97
C LEU A 20 0.28 1.02 -4.71
N LYS A 21 1.28 1.19 -3.86
CA LYS A 21 2.15 0.13 -3.36
C LYS A 21 2.38 0.32 -1.87
N CYS A 22 2.45 -0.78 -1.15
CA CYS A 22 2.75 -0.80 0.26
C CYS A 22 4.19 -0.35 0.48
N GLY A 23 4.37 0.74 1.22
CA GLY A 23 5.70 1.23 1.57
C GLY A 23 6.37 0.34 2.62
N SER A 24 7.56 -0.20 2.33
CA SER A 24 8.28 -1.05 3.27
C SER A 24 8.77 -0.34 4.54
N ASN A 25 8.94 0.99 4.52
CA ASN A 25 9.45 1.74 5.67
C ASN A 25 8.35 2.09 6.70
N HIS A 26 7.16 2.42 6.21
CA HIS A 26 6.07 2.93 7.06
C HIS A 26 4.83 2.01 7.07
N ASN A 27 4.81 0.97 6.25
CA ASN A 27 3.72 -0.01 6.17
C ASN A 27 2.35 0.63 5.87
N TRP A 28 2.30 1.59 4.94
CA TRP A 28 1.05 2.13 4.38
C TRP A 28 1.09 2.24 2.85
N CYS A 29 -0.09 2.22 2.22
CA CYS A 29 -0.24 2.29 0.78
C CYS A 29 0.08 3.68 0.26
N LYS A 30 1.19 3.82 -0.48
CA LYS A 30 1.63 5.07 -1.08
C LYS A 30 1.50 5.00 -2.61
N LEU A 31 1.53 6.16 -3.28
CA LEU A 31 1.57 6.21 -4.74
C LEU A 31 2.79 5.45 -5.27
N HIS A 32 2.55 4.58 -6.23
CA HIS A 32 3.60 3.95 -7.01
C HIS A 32 3.83 4.82 -8.25
N LEU A 33 4.83 5.71 -8.17
CA LEU A 33 5.33 6.43 -9.36
C LEU A 33 6.20 5.48 -10.19
#